data_AF-A0A9E1HLV6-F1
#
_entry.id   AF-A0A9E1HLV6-F1
#
_cell.length_a   1.000
_cell.length_b   1.000
_cell.length_c   1.000
_cell.angle_alpha   90.00
_cell.angle_beta   90.00
_cell.angle_gamma   90.00
#
_symmetry.space_group_name_H-M   'P 1'
#
loop_
_entity.id
_entity.type
_entity.pdbx_description
1 polymer ?
#
loop_
_entity_poly.entity_id
_entity_poly.type
_entity_poly.pdbx_seq_one_letter_code
_entity_poly.pdbx_strand_id
1 'polypeptide(L)'
;TILGMWILMPLVFHFLYKLFIEFKNKWLGVSSKIIFLTCIVLISNYLITTNMYDDSNIFNLNSKINSKETKLLFTTQRQAETVNDVLNILNNSIYDNKELLVYGDSVLLYELSNKEAYVRPWINVSSYSIKEFSQDLEEKLKENSSLPLIVICRTSSYFGFDEVGYLSNLERTSQINEKKMILNNFITNNEYKLVYENEYYSVYE
;
A
#
# COMPACT_ATOMS: atom_id res chain seq x y z
N THR A 1 -12.43 -0.93 -12.54
CA THR A 1 -11.85 0.45 -12.54
C THR A 1 -10.34 0.49 -12.72
N ILE A 2 -9.58 -0.60 -12.49
CA ILE A 2 -8.13 -0.67 -12.81
C ILE A 2 -7.86 -0.66 -14.33
N LEU A 3 -8.60 -1.44 -15.12
CA LEU A 3 -8.50 -1.47 -16.61
C LEU A 3 -8.79 -0.11 -17.27
N GLY A 4 -9.64 0.69 -16.65
CA GLY A 4 -9.92 2.06 -17.09
C GLY A 4 -8.68 2.94 -17.00
N MET A 5 -7.89 2.86 -15.92
CA MET A 5 -6.64 3.62 -15.81
C MET A 5 -5.63 3.23 -16.90
N TRP A 6 -5.43 1.94 -17.16
CA TRP A 6 -4.41 1.51 -18.13
C TRP A 6 -4.69 1.95 -19.57
N ILE A 7 -5.95 2.16 -19.95
CA ILE A 7 -6.35 2.62 -21.30
C ILE A 7 -6.59 4.13 -21.33
N LEU A 8 -7.32 4.67 -20.34
CA LEU A 8 -7.67 6.08 -20.31
C LEU A 8 -6.48 6.96 -19.98
N MET A 9 -5.56 6.50 -19.12
CA MET A 9 -4.44 7.34 -18.68
C MET A 9 -3.45 7.63 -19.83
N PRO A 10 -3.04 6.67 -20.68
CA PRO A 10 -2.26 6.98 -21.89
C PRO A 10 -3.01 7.90 -22.86
N LEU A 11 -4.32 7.75 -23.02
CA LEU A 11 -5.13 8.61 -23.89
C LEU A 11 -5.22 10.04 -23.35
N VAL A 12 -5.41 10.20 -22.04
CA VAL A 12 -5.41 11.50 -21.35
C VAL A 12 -4.05 12.18 -21.47
N PHE A 13 -2.96 11.45 -21.24
CA PHE A 13 -1.60 12.02 -21.41
C PHE A 13 -1.29 12.36 -22.88
N HIS A 14 -1.72 11.54 -23.82
CA HIS A 14 -1.58 11.84 -25.25
C HIS A 14 -2.38 13.09 -25.65
N PHE A 15 -3.60 13.24 -25.13
CA PHE A 15 -4.43 14.42 -25.33
C PHE A 15 -3.78 15.67 -24.73
N LEU A 16 -3.33 15.62 -23.47
CA LEU A 16 -2.62 16.72 -22.82
C LEU A 16 -1.34 17.11 -23.57
N TYR A 17 -0.59 16.12 -24.08
CA TYR A 17 0.63 16.36 -24.86
C TYR A 17 0.33 17.09 -26.18
N LYS A 18 -0.70 16.66 -26.93
CA LYS A 18 -1.15 17.37 -28.14
C LYS A 18 -1.59 18.78 -27.83
N LEU A 19 -2.39 18.96 -26.77
CA LEU A 19 -2.83 20.28 -26.34
C LEU A 19 -1.63 21.17 -26.01
N PHE A 20 -0.63 20.65 -25.28
CA PHE A 20 0.60 21.36 -24.93
C PHE A 20 1.42 21.77 -26.17
N ILE A 21 1.53 20.91 -27.19
CA ILE A 21 2.19 21.25 -28.46
C ILE A 21 1.45 22.39 -29.17
N GLU A 22 0.12 22.34 -29.22
CA GLU A 22 -0.67 23.42 -29.81
C GLU A 22 -0.52 24.74 -29.02
N PHE A 23 -0.43 24.66 -27.69
CA PHE A 23 -0.10 25.80 -26.82
C PHE A 23 1.26 26.42 -27.11
N LYS A 24 2.27 25.59 -27.36
CA LYS A 24 3.63 26.04 -27.65
C LYS A 24 3.72 26.71 -29.03
N ASN A 25 2.94 26.23 -30.00
CA ASN A 25 3.06 26.63 -31.40
C ASN A 25 2.07 27.72 -31.84
N LYS A 26 1.02 28.02 -31.06
CA LYS A 26 0.05 29.08 -31.35
C LYS A 26 -0.22 29.95 -30.13
N TRP A 27 -0.37 31.26 -30.37
CA TRP A 27 -0.94 32.18 -29.39
C TRP A 27 -2.45 31.95 -29.31
N LEU A 28 -2.85 30.92 -28.57
CA LEU A 28 -4.26 30.58 -28.42
C LEU A 28 -4.98 31.63 -27.57
N GLY A 29 -6.22 31.95 -27.94
CA GLY A 29 -7.09 32.87 -27.22
C GLY A 29 -7.38 32.41 -25.78
N VAL A 30 -7.75 33.36 -24.91
CA VAL A 30 -7.94 33.17 -23.46
C VAL A 30 -8.76 31.92 -23.11
N SER A 31 -9.79 31.60 -23.89
CA SER A 31 -10.68 30.45 -23.68
C SER A 31 -9.97 29.10 -23.69
N SER A 32 -8.96 28.92 -24.54
CA SER A 32 -8.18 27.68 -24.61
C SER A 32 -7.33 27.47 -23.35
N LYS A 33 -6.68 28.55 -22.85
CA LYS A 33 -5.83 28.53 -21.65
C LYS A 33 -6.64 28.12 -20.43
N ILE A 34 -7.89 28.61 -20.35
CA ILE A 34 -8.84 28.23 -19.31
C ILE A 34 -9.18 26.74 -19.41
N ILE A 35 -9.50 26.22 -20.61
CA ILE A 35 -9.80 24.79 -20.80
C ILE A 35 -8.62 23.91 -20.36
N PHE A 36 -7.39 24.26 -20.75
CA PHE A 36 -6.20 23.51 -20.34
C PHE A 36 -5.99 23.51 -18.83
N LEU A 37 -6.13 24.67 -18.19
CA LEU A 37 -6.03 24.79 -16.74
C LEU A 37 -7.09 23.93 -16.04
N THR A 38 -8.34 23.97 -16.52
CA THR A 38 -9.43 23.13 -16.00
C THR A 38 -9.14 21.65 -16.17
N CYS A 39 -8.62 21.22 -17.33
CA CYS A 39 -8.22 19.83 -17.55
C CYS A 39 -7.12 19.40 -16.58
N ILE A 40 -6.09 20.24 -16.37
CA ILE A 40 -5.04 19.95 -15.38
C ILE A 40 -5.65 19.78 -13.99
N VAL A 41 -6.49 20.72 -13.55
CA VAL A 41 -7.12 20.66 -12.21
C VAL A 41 -7.96 19.40 -12.05
N LEU A 42 -8.79 19.04 -13.03
CA LEU A 42 -9.64 17.84 -12.97
C LEU A 42 -8.81 16.55 -12.96
N ILE A 43 -7.74 16.47 -13.77
CA ILE A 43 -6.86 15.30 -13.83
C ILE A 43 -6.06 15.17 -12.54
N SER A 44 -5.52 16.27 -12.03
CA SER A 44 -4.85 16.30 -10.73
C SER A 44 -5.79 15.86 -9.62
N ASN A 45 -7.03 16.38 -9.59
CA ASN A 45 -8.02 15.96 -8.59
C ASN A 45 -8.38 14.47 -8.71
N TYR A 46 -8.56 13.95 -9.93
CA TYR A 46 -8.81 12.52 -10.16
C TYR A 46 -7.63 11.63 -9.72
N LEU A 47 -6.40 12.00 -10.09
CA LEU A 47 -5.18 11.28 -9.68
C LEU A 47 -4.99 11.27 -8.17
N ILE A 48 -5.35 12.37 -7.50
CA ILE A 48 -5.27 12.47 -6.04
C ILE A 48 -6.36 11.60 -5.42
N THR A 49 -7.63 11.76 -5.79
CA THR A 49 -8.76 11.04 -5.18
C THR A 49 -8.77 9.53 -5.42
N THR A 50 -8.27 9.05 -6.57
CA THR A 50 -8.25 7.60 -6.88
C THR A 50 -7.15 6.82 -6.18
N ASN A 51 -6.14 7.50 -5.62
CA ASN A 51 -5.04 6.86 -4.89
C ASN A 51 -5.16 7.00 -3.36
N MET A 52 -6.27 7.56 -2.86
CA MET A 52 -6.46 7.71 -1.42
C MET A 52 -7.09 6.48 -0.80
N TYR A 53 -6.40 5.97 0.21
CA TYR A 53 -6.81 4.80 0.99
C TYR A 53 -7.83 5.19 2.07
N ASP A 54 -7.67 6.40 2.64
CA ASP A 54 -8.37 6.86 3.84
C ASP A 54 -9.51 7.85 3.58
N ASP A 55 -9.29 8.85 2.73
CA ASP A 55 -10.27 9.92 2.53
C ASP A 55 -10.20 10.45 1.09
N SER A 56 -11.37 10.64 0.48
CA SER A 56 -11.51 11.25 -0.84
C SER A 56 -11.41 12.78 -0.80
N ASN A 57 -11.50 13.39 0.38
CA ASN A 57 -11.40 14.82 0.55
C ASN A 57 -9.93 15.28 0.57
N ILE A 58 -9.52 15.98 -0.49
CA ILE A 58 -8.16 16.50 -0.66
C ILE A 58 -7.69 17.42 0.48
N PHE A 59 -8.61 18.12 1.16
CA PHE A 59 -8.28 19.04 2.24
C PHE A 59 -7.80 18.30 3.50
N ASN A 60 -8.13 17.02 3.63
CA ASN A 60 -7.71 16.17 4.74
C ASN A 60 -6.34 15.52 4.48
N LEU A 61 -5.77 15.71 3.29
CA LEU A 61 -4.49 15.14 2.86
C LEU A 61 -3.34 16.12 3.12
N ASN A 62 -2.93 16.21 4.37
CA ASN A 62 -1.93 17.19 4.83
C ASN A 62 -0.75 16.55 5.57
N SER A 63 -0.74 15.23 5.70
CA SER A 63 0.24 14.48 6.48
C SER A 63 1.09 13.58 5.60
N LYS A 64 2.24 13.12 6.11
CA LYS A 64 3.23 12.37 5.31
C LYS A 64 3.68 11.10 5.99
N ILE A 65 3.93 10.08 5.17
CA ILE A 65 4.65 8.88 5.58
C ILE A 65 6.14 9.20 5.54
N ASN A 66 6.86 8.81 6.60
CA ASN A 66 8.27 9.06 6.82
C ASN A 66 9.12 8.03 6.08
N SER A 67 9.04 8.04 4.75
CA SER A 67 9.89 7.24 3.87
C SER A 67 10.48 8.10 2.77
N LYS A 68 11.59 7.64 2.18
CA LYS A 68 12.26 8.36 1.09
C LYS A 68 11.40 8.33 -0.18
N GLU A 69 10.69 7.23 -0.39
CA GLU A 69 9.85 6.88 -1.54
C GLU A 69 8.58 7.73 -1.58
N THR A 70 8.08 8.15 -0.41
CA THR A 70 6.80 8.86 -0.25
C THR A 70 6.93 10.34 0.11
N LYS A 71 8.15 10.91 0.05
CA LYS A 71 8.44 12.31 0.47
C LYS A 71 7.53 13.39 -0.13
N LEU A 72 7.02 13.15 -1.34
CA LEU A 72 6.16 14.08 -2.09
C LEU A 72 4.67 13.71 -2.04
N LEU A 73 4.33 12.60 -1.40
CA LEU A 73 2.96 12.13 -1.26
C LEU A 73 2.39 12.62 0.06
N PHE A 74 1.13 13.02 0.03
CA PHE A 74 0.36 13.40 1.19
C PHE A 74 -0.77 12.39 1.38
N THR A 75 -1.07 12.11 2.63
CA THR A 75 -2.20 11.30 3.05
C THR A 75 -2.87 11.93 4.29
N THR A 76 -3.92 11.29 4.79
CA THR A 76 -4.57 11.67 6.05
C THR A 76 -3.61 11.53 7.22
N GLN A 77 -3.86 12.33 8.26
CA GLN A 77 -3.08 12.25 9.50
C GLN A 77 -3.13 10.83 10.09
N ARG A 78 -4.32 10.22 10.12
CA ARG A 78 -4.51 8.87 10.65
C ARG A 78 -3.67 7.82 9.93
N GLN A 79 -3.72 7.78 8.58
CA GLN A 79 -2.90 6.84 7.82
C GLN A 79 -1.41 7.12 8.01
N ALA A 80 -1.01 8.39 8.00
CA ALA A 80 0.39 8.77 8.16
C ALA A 80 0.94 8.29 9.52
N GLU A 81 0.25 8.59 10.62
CA GLU A 81 0.62 8.15 11.97
C GLU A 81 0.69 6.63 12.07
N THR A 82 -0.36 5.95 11.61
CA THR A 82 -0.47 4.48 11.69
C THR A 82 0.64 3.77 10.91
N VAL A 83 0.98 4.25 9.72
CA VAL A 83 2.09 3.68 8.93
C VAL A 83 3.44 4.05 9.54
N ASN A 84 3.61 5.30 9.98
CA ASN A 84 4.88 5.77 10.56
C ASN A 84 5.25 5.00 11.84
N ASP A 85 4.29 4.66 12.68
CA ASP A 85 4.54 3.86 13.88
C ASP A 85 5.11 2.49 13.53
N VAL A 86 4.54 1.83 12.51
CA VAL A 86 5.05 0.55 12.03
C VAL A 86 6.44 0.71 11.42
N LEU A 87 6.66 1.74 10.60
CA LEU A 87 7.98 2.00 10.02
C LEU A 87 9.05 2.28 11.08
N ASN A 88 8.70 2.96 12.18
CA ASN A 88 9.62 3.18 13.29
C ASN A 88 10.07 1.86 13.94
N ILE A 89 9.18 0.87 14.01
CA ILE A 89 9.50 -0.47 14.51
C ILE A 89 10.34 -1.22 13.50
N LEU A 90 9.90 -1.28 12.23
CA LEU A 90 10.61 -2.02 11.18
C LEU A 90 12.03 -1.48 10.95
N ASN A 91 12.21 -0.15 11.03
CA ASN A 91 13.49 0.52 10.81
C ASN A 91 14.34 0.64 12.09
N ASN A 92 13.95 -0.03 13.18
CA ASN A 92 14.80 -0.10 14.36
C ASN A 92 16.07 -0.90 14.03
N SER A 93 17.24 -0.38 14.43
CA SER A 93 18.55 -0.97 14.12
C SER A 93 18.71 -2.42 14.56
N ILE A 94 17.92 -2.88 15.54
CA ILE A 94 17.93 -4.28 15.98
C ILE A 94 17.40 -5.25 14.91
N TYR A 95 16.70 -4.74 13.89
CA TYR A 95 16.09 -5.53 12.82
C TYR A 95 16.65 -5.22 11.42
N ASP A 96 17.76 -4.49 11.31
CA ASP A 96 18.33 -4.09 10.01
C ASP A 96 18.58 -5.27 9.07
N ASN A 97 18.95 -6.43 9.62
CA ASN A 97 19.21 -7.65 8.86
C ASN A 97 18.02 -8.61 8.78
N LYS A 98 16.87 -8.28 9.38
CA LYS A 98 15.68 -9.14 9.31
C LYS A 98 14.92 -8.88 8.01
N GLU A 99 14.61 -9.96 7.30
CA GLU A 99 13.63 -9.96 6.21
C GLU A 99 12.22 -9.65 6.75
N LEU A 100 11.31 -9.26 5.87
CA LEU A 100 9.94 -8.91 6.19
C LEU A 100 8.98 -9.94 5.57
N LEU A 101 7.89 -10.25 6.26
CA LEU A 101 6.76 -11.00 5.71
C LEU A 101 5.49 -10.19 5.96
N VAL A 102 4.90 -9.68 4.88
CA VAL A 102 3.66 -8.90 4.92
C VAL A 102 2.48 -9.74 4.45
N TYR A 103 1.48 -9.90 5.32
CA TYR A 103 0.20 -10.52 4.99
C TYR A 103 -0.91 -9.46 4.85
N GLY A 104 -1.77 -9.61 3.82
CA GLY A 104 -2.83 -8.66 3.51
C GLY A 104 -2.41 -7.53 2.56
N ASP A 105 -3.20 -6.46 2.51
CA ASP A 105 -3.16 -5.46 1.43
C ASP A 105 -2.13 -4.33 1.67
N SER A 106 -0.95 -4.64 2.18
CA SER A 106 0.09 -3.64 2.53
C SER A 106 1.47 -3.96 2.00
N VAL A 107 1.54 -4.48 0.78
CA VAL A 107 2.79 -4.86 0.12
C VAL A 107 3.78 -3.70 -0.03
N LEU A 108 3.30 -2.45 -0.04
CA LEU A 108 4.17 -1.27 -0.08
C LEU A 108 5.13 -1.18 1.12
N LEU A 109 4.84 -1.85 2.25
CA LEU A 109 5.70 -1.84 3.42
C LEU A 109 7.11 -2.36 3.14
N TYR A 110 7.31 -3.26 2.16
CA TYR A 110 8.66 -3.68 1.74
C TYR A 110 9.49 -2.49 1.29
N GLU A 111 8.94 -1.66 0.41
CA GLU A 111 9.65 -0.49 -0.11
C GLU A 111 9.75 0.64 0.91
N LEU A 112 8.70 0.86 1.71
CA LEU A 112 8.71 1.90 2.73
C LEU A 112 9.70 1.63 3.87
N SER A 113 9.97 0.36 4.16
CA SER A 113 10.94 -0.06 5.19
C SER A 113 12.29 -0.48 4.62
N ASN A 114 12.44 -0.49 3.29
CA ASN A 114 13.65 -0.97 2.60
C ASN A 114 14.08 -2.36 3.10
N LYS A 115 13.12 -3.27 3.27
CA LYS A 115 13.36 -4.66 3.70
C LYS A 115 13.07 -5.65 2.59
N GLU A 116 13.97 -6.63 2.47
CA GLU A 116 13.80 -7.77 1.58
C GLU A 116 12.63 -8.64 2.04
N ALA A 117 11.93 -9.24 1.08
CA ALA A 117 10.80 -10.10 1.35
C ALA A 117 11.26 -11.52 1.71
N TYR A 118 10.78 -12.05 2.83
CA TYR A 118 11.09 -13.39 3.31
C TYR A 118 10.55 -14.47 2.38
N VAL A 119 9.38 -14.23 1.79
CA VAL A 119 8.78 -15.06 0.73
C VAL A 119 8.28 -14.15 -0.37
N ARG A 120 7.77 -14.73 -1.46
CA ARG A 120 7.19 -13.95 -2.55
C ARG A 120 6.15 -12.94 -2.01
N PRO A 121 6.30 -11.63 -2.32
CA PRO A 121 5.31 -10.61 -1.94
C PRO A 121 3.91 -10.91 -2.49
N TRP A 122 2.90 -10.19 -2.00
CA TRP A 122 1.49 -10.37 -2.37
C TRP A 122 0.92 -11.75 -1.96
N ILE A 123 1.08 -12.14 -0.69
CA ILE A 123 0.60 -13.43 -0.16
C ILE A 123 -0.88 -13.68 -0.48
N ASN A 124 -1.73 -12.64 -0.48
CA ASN A 124 -3.18 -12.79 -0.61
C ASN A 124 -3.69 -12.95 -2.05
N VAL A 125 -2.84 -12.77 -3.07
CA VAL A 125 -3.29 -12.88 -4.48
C VAL A 125 -3.53 -14.33 -4.88
N SER A 126 -4.46 -14.55 -5.81
CA SER A 126 -4.81 -15.89 -6.28
C SER A 126 -3.69 -16.58 -7.08
N SER A 127 -2.79 -15.81 -7.69
CA SER A 127 -1.66 -16.33 -8.48
C SER A 127 -0.48 -16.81 -7.64
N TYR A 128 -0.53 -16.63 -6.33
CA TYR A 128 0.40 -17.24 -5.39
C TYR A 128 -0.38 -18.32 -4.66
N SER A 129 -0.22 -19.58 -5.03
CA SER A 129 -1.06 -20.66 -4.51
C SER A 129 -0.74 -20.96 -3.04
N ILE A 130 -1.67 -21.65 -2.37
CA ILE A 130 -1.49 -22.12 -0.99
C ILE A 130 -0.27 -23.05 -0.89
N LYS A 131 -0.10 -23.92 -1.88
CA LYS A 131 1.02 -24.86 -1.95
C LYS A 131 2.35 -24.12 -2.08
N GLU A 132 2.45 -23.17 -3.02
CA GLU A 132 3.67 -22.38 -3.21
C GLU A 132 4.01 -21.58 -1.94
N PHE A 133 3.02 -20.96 -1.29
CA PHE A 133 3.25 -20.22 -0.05
C PHE A 133 3.80 -21.12 1.08
N SER A 134 3.24 -22.31 1.27
CA SER A 134 3.78 -23.26 2.24
C SER A 134 5.20 -23.72 1.87
N GLN A 135 5.46 -23.97 0.59
CA GLN A 135 6.78 -24.40 0.11
C GLN A 135 7.84 -23.32 0.35
N ASP A 136 7.55 -22.06 0.00
CA ASP A 136 8.49 -20.95 0.21
C ASP A 136 8.86 -20.79 1.70
N LEU A 137 7.88 -20.93 2.61
CA LEU A 137 8.13 -20.90 4.06
C LEU A 137 9.03 -22.06 4.51
N GLU A 138 8.77 -23.27 4.03
CA GLU A 138 9.60 -24.44 4.36
C GLU A 138 11.02 -24.34 3.80
N GLU A 139 11.18 -23.83 2.58
CA GLU A 139 12.48 -23.65 1.94
C GLU A 139 13.32 -22.63 2.71
N LYS A 140 12.73 -21.49 3.07
CA LYS A 140 13.41 -20.47 3.88
C LYS A 140 13.85 -20.97 5.26
N LEU A 141 13.03 -21.81 5.91
CA LEU A 141 13.41 -22.46 7.17
C LEU A 141 14.57 -23.46 6.97
N LYS A 142 14.60 -24.21 5.86
CA LYS A 142 15.68 -25.16 5.54
C LYS A 142 17.00 -24.46 5.20
N GLU A 143 16.94 -23.28 4.62
CA GLU A 143 18.10 -22.44 4.33
C GLU A 143 18.79 -21.89 5.59
N ASN A 144 18.25 -22.17 6.78
CA ASN A 144 18.65 -21.57 8.06
C ASN A 144 18.60 -20.03 8.00
N SER A 145 17.65 -19.49 7.23
CA SER A 145 17.40 -18.05 7.20
C SER A 145 16.89 -17.58 8.56
N SER A 146 17.27 -16.37 8.97
CA SER A 146 16.71 -15.76 10.19
C SER A 146 15.21 -15.57 10.03
N LEU A 147 14.45 -15.86 11.08
CA LEU A 147 13.01 -15.62 11.11
C LEU A 147 12.69 -14.14 10.80
N PRO A 148 11.71 -13.88 9.91
CA PRO A 148 11.39 -12.52 9.48
C PRO A 148 10.64 -11.75 10.56
N LEU A 149 10.55 -10.43 10.39
CA LEU A 149 9.45 -9.70 11.03
C LEU A 149 8.15 -9.99 10.28
N ILE A 150 7.04 -10.18 10.99
CA ILE A 150 5.74 -10.41 10.37
C ILE A 150 4.86 -9.19 10.59
N VAL A 151 4.29 -8.66 9.51
CA VAL A 151 3.27 -7.61 9.57
C VAL A 151 1.98 -8.13 8.98
N ILE A 152 0.91 -8.13 9.78
CA ILE A 152 -0.43 -8.48 9.35
C ILE A 152 -1.22 -7.19 9.16
N CYS A 153 -1.61 -6.93 7.91
CA CYS A 153 -2.57 -5.90 7.57
C CYS A 153 -3.96 -6.33 8.03
N ARG A 154 -4.53 -5.58 8.97
CA ARG A 154 -5.85 -5.79 9.59
C ARG A 154 -6.97 -5.24 8.73
N THR A 155 -6.63 -4.55 7.65
CA THR A 155 -7.53 -3.76 6.82
C THR A 155 -7.49 -4.22 5.38
N SER A 156 -8.45 -3.75 4.57
CA SER A 156 -8.55 -4.11 3.16
C SER A 156 -8.56 -2.89 2.27
N SER A 157 -7.81 -3.02 1.18
CA SER A 157 -7.73 -2.04 0.09
C SER A 157 -9.04 -1.82 -0.67
N TYR A 158 -9.99 -2.76 -0.56
CA TYR A 158 -11.24 -2.73 -1.32
C TYR A 158 -12.36 -1.94 -0.65
N PHE A 159 -12.34 -1.83 0.67
CA PHE A 159 -13.42 -1.21 1.43
C PHE A 159 -13.06 0.19 1.93
N GLY A 160 -11.81 0.61 1.73
CA GLY A 160 -11.31 1.87 2.25
C GLY A 160 -11.48 1.93 3.77
N PHE A 161 -11.43 3.15 4.27
CA PHE A 161 -11.19 3.44 5.68
C PHE A 161 -12.15 4.48 6.23
N ASP A 162 -13.34 4.57 5.63
CA ASP A 162 -14.39 5.37 6.23
C ASP A 162 -14.64 4.90 7.68
N GLU A 163 -14.74 5.84 8.60
CA GLU A 163 -14.94 5.56 10.03
C GLU A 163 -16.26 4.81 10.27
N VAL A 164 -17.23 4.98 9.36
CA VAL A 164 -18.59 4.46 9.49
C VAL A 164 -18.63 2.93 9.32
N GLY A 165 -17.76 2.38 8.47
CA GLY A 165 -17.69 0.97 8.10
C GLY A 165 -16.54 0.20 8.75
N TYR A 166 -15.65 0.87 9.49
CA TYR A 166 -14.41 0.29 10.02
C TYR A 166 -14.61 -1.05 10.74
N LEU A 167 -15.53 -1.12 11.72
CA LEU A 167 -15.78 -2.36 12.47
C LEU A 167 -16.24 -3.52 11.57
N SER A 168 -17.14 -3.23 10.63
CA SER A 168 -17.64 -4.24 9.69
C SER A 168 -16.56 -4.71 8.70
N ASN A 169 -15.64 -3.82 8.33
CA ASN A 169 -14.51 -4.14 7.46
C ASN A 169 -13.44 -4.93 8.21
N LEU A 170 -13.18 -4.60 9.48
CA LEU A 170 -12.27 -5.34 10.36
C LEU A 170 -12.75 -6.78 10.57
N GLU A 171 -14.05 -6.99 10.76
CA GLU A 171 -14.62 -8.34 10.86
C GLU A 171 -14.42 -9.14 9.55
N ARG A 172 -14.58 -8.50 8.38
CA ARG A 172 -14.36 -9.15 7.09
C ARG A 172 -12.91 -9.53 6.85
N THR A 173 -11.96 -8.65 7.18
CA THR A 173 -10.52 -8.94 7.05
C THR A 173 -10.02 -9.91 8.12
N SER A 174 -10.74 -10.01 9.24
CA SER A 174 -10.46 -11.00 10.28
C SER A 174 -10.74 -12.43 9.81
N GLN A 175 -11.58 -12.63 8.78
CA GLN A 175 -11.95 -13.96 8.28
C GLN A 175 -10.72 -14.80 7.96
N ILE A 176 -10.75 -16.03 8.47
CA ILE A 176 -9.66 -16.99 8.31
C ILE A 176 -9.79 -17.63 6.94
N ASN A 177 -8.77 -17.43 6.09
CA ASN A 177 -8.55 -18.22 4.89
C ASN A 177 -7.37 -19.18 5.10
N GLU A 178 -7.20 -20.15 4.19
CA GLU A 178 -6.18 -21.19 4.31
C GLU A 178 -4.75 -20.62 4.44
N LYS A 179 -4.42 -19.54 3.71
CA LYS A 179 -3.11 -18.88 3.85
C LYS A 179 -2.94 -18.21 5.21
N LYS A 180 -4.01 -17.62 5.76
CA LYS A 180 -4.00 -17.07 7.12
C LYS A 180 -3.78 -18.17 8.15
N MET A 181 -4.36 -19.35 7.96
CA MET A 181 -4.11 -20.51 8.84
C MET A 181 -2.65 -20.94 8.79
N ILE A 182 -2.06 -21.03 7.59
CA ILE A 182 -0.64 -21.35 7.43
C ILE A 182 0.24 -20.33 8.15
N LEU A 183 -0.04 -19.03 7.97
CA LEU A 183 0.71 -17.98 8.65
C LEU A 183 0.56 -18.05 10.18
N ASN A 184 -0.66 -18.26 10.69
CA ASN A 184 -0.90 -18.38 12.13
C ASN A 184 -0.17 -19.59 12.73
N ASN A 185 -0.15 -20.71 12.00
CA ASN A 185 0.64 -21.89 12.40
C ASN A 185 2.13 -21.57 12.39
N PHE A 186 2.63 -20.86 11.38
CA PHE A 186 4.03 -20.42 11.33
C PHE A 186 4.40 -19.51 12.51
N ILE A 187 3.55 -18.54 12.85
CA ILE A 187 3.70 -17.67 14.03
C ILE A 187 3.76 -18.51 15.31
N THR A 188 2.81 -19.43 15.48
CA THR A 188 2.69 -20.24 16.70
C THR A 188 3.87 -21.21 16.86
N ASN A 189 4.23 -21.92 15.79
CA ASN A 189 5.28 -22.94 15.82
C ASN A 189 6.68 -22.36 16.05
N ASN A 190 6.89 -21.09 15.70
CA ASN A 190 8.16 -20.39 15.88
C ASN A 190 8.13 -19.40 17.06
N GLU A 191 7.11 -19.49 17.93
CA GLU A 191 7.01 -18.75 19.19
C GLU A 191 7.06 -17.20 19.05
N TYR A 192 6.53 -16.69 17.95
CA TYR A 192 6.43 -15.25 17.70
C TYR A 192 5.60 -14.53 18.77
N LYS A 193 6.00 -13.30 19.08
CA LYS A 193 5.29 -12.42 20.02
C LYS A 193 4.74 -11.20 19.30
N LEU A 194 3.52 -10.81 19.65
CA LEU A 194 2.96 -9.52 19.24
C LEU A 194 3.71 -8.39 19.94
N VAL A 195 4.47 -7.60 19.18
CA VAL A 195 5.27 -6.50 19.71
C VAL A 195 4.61 -5.14 19.52
N TYR A 196 3.70 -5.04 18.54
CA TYR A 196 2.95 -3.82 18.29
C TYR A 196 1.63 -4.11 17.59
N GLU A 197 0.63 -3.29 17.89
CA GLU A 197 -0.65 -3.33 17.21
C GLU A 197 -1.26 -1.93 17.17
N ASN A 198 -1.72 -1.53 15.98
CA ASN A 198 -2.54 -0.34 15.78
C ASN A 198 -3.74 -0.67 14.90
N GLU A 199 -4.51 0.32 14.48
CA GLU A 199 -5.73 0.12 13.71
C GLU A 199 -5.50 -0.67 12.40
N TYR A 200 -4.33 -0.54 11.76
CA TYR A 200 -4.10 -1.09 10.42
C TYR A 200 -3.22 -2.33 10.47
N TYR A 201 -2.38 -2.46 11.50
CA TYR A 201 -1.28 -3.41 11.51
C TYR A 201 -1.11 -4.09 12.86
N SER A 202 -0.77 -5.38 12.81
CA SER A 202 -0.18 -6.11 13.92
C SER A 202 1.22 -6.55 13.51
N VAL A 203 2.22 -6.34 14.37
CA VAL A 203 3.64 -6.67 14.12
C VAL A 203 4.09 -7.75 15.10
N TYR A 204 4.72 -8.79 14.57
CA TYR A 204 5.24 -9.92 15.35
C TYR A 204 6.76 -10.07 15.17
N GLU A 205 7.45 -10.43 16.25
CA GLU A 205 8.88 -10.78 16.29
C GLU A 205 9.15 -12.15 16.91
#